data_AF-A0A4U6BHI2-F1
#
_entry.id   AF-A0A4U6BHI2-F1
#
_cell.length_a   1.000
_cell.length_b   1.000
_cell.length_c   1.000
_cell.angle_alpha   90.00
_cell.angle_beta   90.00
_cell.angle_gamma   90.00
#
_symmetry.space_group_name_H-M   'P 1'
#
loop_
_entity.id
_entity.type
_entity.pdbx_description
1 polymer ?
#
loop_
_entity_poly.entity_id
_entity_poly.type
_entity_poly.pdbx_seq_one_letter_code
_entity_poly.pdbx_strand_id
1 'polypeptide(L)'
;MKINHIAATASLALALGIAVPSLAQTNHDGHGSMGHSMMEMGAPKGDQGPSSKAFAEANAKMHEGMDIEFTGNADADFVRGMIAHHQGAIDMARIELEFGKDPELRKLADEIISAQEAEIRMMQGWLEKNGG
;
A
#
# COMPACT_ATOMS: atom_id res chain seq x y z
N MET A 1 -49.35 -28.82 9.15
CA MET A 1 -49.88 -30.10 8.61
C MET A 1 -49.12 -30.36 7.30
N LYS A 2 -48.16 -31.29 7.31
CA LYS A 2 -48.12 -32.56 6.51
C LYS A 2 -48.19 -32.32 4.97
N ILE A 3 -47.38 -32.89 4.06
CA ILE A 3 -46.34 -33.93 3.97
C ILE A 3 -45.67 -33.78 2.58
N ASN A 4 -44.42 -34.23 2.47
CA ASN A 4 -43.57 -34.63 1.32
C ASN A 4 -44.16 -34.73 -0.09
N HIS A 5 -43.30 -34.46 -1.09
CA HIS A 5 -43.04 -35.45 -2.16
C HIS A 5 -41.54 -35.56 -2.48
N ILE A 6 -41.09 -36.81 -2.49
CA ILE A 6 -39.81 -37.31 -2.97
C ILE A 6 -39.84 -37.33 -4.50
N ALA A 7 -38.78 -36.88 -5.16
CA ALA A 7 -38.41 -37.39 -6.49
C ALA A 7 -36.89 -37.24 -6.67
N ALA A 8 -36.20 -38.37 -6.58
CA ALA A 8 -34.85 -38.51 -7.09
C ALA A 8 -34.90 -38.55 -8.61
N THR A 9 -34.11 -37.71 -9.27
CA THR A 9 -33.67 -37.94 -10.66
C THR A 9 -32.17 -37.77 -10.70
N ALA A 10 -31.48 -38.90 -10.75
CA ALA A 10 -30.08 -38.97 -11.11
C ALA A 10 -29.94 -38.62 -12.60
N SER A 11 -29.23 -37.55 -12.90
CA SER A 11 -28.74 -37.27 -14.24
C SER A 11 -27.23 -37.34 -14.21
N LEU A 12 -26.71 -38.44 -14.73
CA LEU A 12 -25.31 -38.67 -15.02
C LEU A 12 -24.90 -37.74 -16.17
N ALA A 13 -24.30 -36.60 -15.84
CA ALA A 13 -23.65 -35.73 -16.83
C ALA A 13 -22.19 -36.16 -16.98
N LEU A 14 -21.90 -36.87 -18.07
CA LEU A 14 -20.55 -37.16 -18.53
C LEU A 14 -19.92 -35.87 -19.07
N ALA A 15 -19.23 -35.13 -18.22
CA ALA A 15 -18.44 -33.98 -18.65
C ALA A 15 -17.07 -34.46 -19.14
N LEU A 16 -16.86 -34.43 -20.46
CA LEU A 16 -15.55 -34.50 -21.09
C LEU A 16 -14.73 -33.29 -20.59
N GLY A 17 -13.83 -33.54 -19.62
CA GLY A 17 -12.84 -32.57 -19.19
C GLY A 17 -11.79 -32.39 -20.28
N ILE A 18 -11.84 -31.26 -20.98
CA ILE A 18 -10.82 -30.80 -21.92
C ILE A 18 -9.54 -30.58 -21.11
N ALA A 19 -8.47 -31.29 -21.47
CA ALA A 19 -7.14 -31.05 -20.94
C ALA A 19 -6.68 -29.65 -21.37
N VAL A 20 -6.60 -28.73 -20.41
CA VAL A 20 -5.97 -27.42 -20.61
C VAL A 20 -4.46 -27.66 -20.59
N PRO A 21 -3.69 -27.31 -21.64
CA PRO A 21 -2.24 -27.36 -21.54
C PRO A 21 -1.79 -26.32 -20.50
N SER A 22 -1.13 -26.82 -19.46
CA SER A 22 -0.42 -26.02 -18.47
C SER A 22 0.53 -25.06 -19.20
N LEU A 23 0.28 -23.75 -19.11
CA LEU A 23 1.26 -22.76 -19.53
C LEU A 23 2.50 -22.93 -18.65
N ALA A 24 3.63 -23.16 -19.29
CA ALA A 24 4.93 -23.27 -18.68
C ALA A 24 5.16 -22.08 -17.72
N GLN A 25 5.42 -22.39 -16.44
CA GLN A 25 6.02 -21.46 -15.51
C GLN A 25 7.39 -21.08 -16.07
N THR A 26 7.53 -19.85 -16.56
CA THR A 26 8.84 -19.25 -16.77
C THR A 26 9.46 -19.04 -15.40
N ASN A 27 10.40 -19.92 -15.06
CA ASN A 27 11.34 -19.72 -13.98
C ASN A 27 12.04 -18.38 -14.20
N HIS A 28 11.86 -17.43 -13.27
CA HIS A 28 12.67 -16.22 -13.21
C HIS A 28 14.06 -16.59 -12.66
N ASP A 29 14.89 -17.17 -13.53
CA ASP A 29 16.31 -17.32 -13.27
C ASP A 29 17.02 -15.98 -13.49
N GLY A 30 17.79 -15.55 -12.48
CA GLY A 30 18.87 -14.58 -12.65
C GLY A 30 18.64 -13.21 -12.00
N HIS A 31 18.78 -13.13 -10.67
CA HIS A 31 19.21 -11.87 -10.04
C HIS A 31 20.70 -11.68 -10.37
N GLY A 32 20.96 -11.08 -11.52
CA GLY A 32 22.27 -10.58 -11.90
C GLY A 32 22.70 -9.50 -10.91
N SER A 33 23.84 -9.73 -10.26
CA SER A 33 24.54 -8.74 -9.45
C SER A 33 24.97 -7.57 -10.33
N MET A 34 24.24 -6.47 -10.27
CA MET A 34 24.71 -5.16 -10.69
C MET A 34 25.06 -4.37 -9.43
N GLY A 35 26.33 -4.04 -9.27
CA GLY A 35 26.82 -3.21 -8.18
C GLY A 35 26.12 -1.84 -8.19
N HIS A 36 25.18 -1.65 -7.28
CA HIS A 36 24.60 -0.35 -7.04
C HIS A 36 25.56 0.44 -6.15
N SER A 37 26.23 1.44 -6.76
CA SER A 37 26.91 2.49 -6.03
C SER A 37 25.94 3.10 -5.01
N MET A 38 26.38 3.20 -3.75
CA MET A 38 25.62 3.60 -2.57
C MET A 38 25.11 5.08 -2.58
N MET A 39 24.96 5.69 -3.76
CA MET A 39 24.59 7.10 -3.94
C MET A 39 23.20 7.30 -4.57
N GLU A 40 22.49 6.23 -4.93
CA GLU A 40 21.25 6.31 -5.72
C GLU A 40 20.02 5.78 -4.96
N MET A 41 19.93 6.04 -3.65
CA MET A 41 18.75 5.66 -2.84
C MET A 41 17.65 6.74 -2.84
N GLY A 42 17.88 7.89 -3.47
CA GLY A 42 16.94 9.03 -3.46
C GLY A 42 16.53 9.57 -4.83
N ALA A 43 17.08 9.06 -5.93
CA ALA A 43 16.69 9.51 -7.27
C ALA A 43 15.43 8.76 -7.74
N PRO A 44 14.41 9.44 -8.31
CA PRO A 44 13.28 8.75 -8.93
C PRO A 44 13.76 7.89 -10.10
N LYS A 45 13.12 6.75 -10.33
CA LYS A 45 13.35 5.97 -11.56
C LYS A 45 12.63 6.66 -12.72
N GLY A 46 13.34 6.92 -13.82
CA GLY A 46 12.77 7.55 -15.02
C GLY A 46 12.89 9.07 -15.01
N ASP A 47 11.77 9.78 -15.07
CA ASP A 47 11.75 11.25 -15.09
C ASP A 47 12.43 11.85 -13.86
N GLN A 48 13.22 12.91 -14.08
CA GLN A 48 13.97 13.63 -13.03
C GLN A 48 13.43 15.04 -12.80
N GLY A 49 12.20 15.31 -13.24
CA GLY A 49 11.54 16.59 -13.09
C GLY A 49 11.24 16.93 -11.62
N PRO A 50 10.89 18.19 -11.33
CA PRO A 50 10.63 18.65 -9.97
C PRO A 50 9.62 17.79 -9.19
N SER A 51 8.49 17.44 -9.81
CA SER A 51 7.47 16.60 -9.17
C SER A 51 7.99 15.19 -8.88
N SER A 52 8.72 14.58 -9.81
CA SER A 52 9.27 13.23 -9.65
C SER A 52 10.27 13.17 -8.50
N LYS A 53 11.12 14.20 -8.35
CA LYS A 53 12.02 14.33 -7.20
C LYS A 53 11.27 14.54 -5.89
N ALA A 54 10.27 15.41 -5.87
CA ALA A 54 9.46 15.64 -4.68
C ALA A 54 8.77 14.36 -4.19
N PHE A 55 8.19 13.57 -5.12
CA PHE A 55 7.60 12.27 -4.76
C PHE A 55 8.66 11.27 -4.25
N ALA A 56 9.85 11.22 -4.87
CA ALA A 56 10.93 10.36 -4.40
C ALA A 56 11.38 10.73 -2.97
N GLU A 57 11.52 12.03 -2.69
CA GLU A 57 11.87 12.55 -1.37
C GLU A 57 10.79 12.23 -0.32
N ALA A 58 9.51 12.46 -0.63
CA ALA A 58 8.39 12.13 0.26
C ALA A 58 8.34 10.62 0.59
N ASN A 59 8.55 9.76 -0.43
CA ASN A 59 8.60 8.32 -0.24
C ASN A 59 9.80 7.89 0.61
N ALA A 60 10.98 8.47 0.38
CA ALA A 60 12.18 8.17 1.16
C ALA A 60 11.98 8.55 2.63
N LYS A 61 11.45 9.75 2.90
CA LYS A 61 11.12 10.22 4.25
C LYS A 61 10.09 9.33 4.94
N MET A 62 9.05 8.90 4.22
CA MET A 62 8.06 7.96 4.75
C MET A 62 8.71 6.64 5.14
N HIS A 63 9.55 6.06 4.27
CA HIS A 63 10.26 4.81 4.56
C HIS A 63 11.20 4.93 5.75
N GLU A 64 11.95 6.02 5.86
CA GLU A 64 12.80 6.31 7.02
C GLU A 64 11.97 6.39 8.31
N GLY A 65 10.84 7.09 8.28
CA GLY A 65 9.96 7.20 9.46
C GLY A 65 9.25 5.89 9.84
N MET A 66 9.05 4.99 8.88
CA MET A 66 8.46 3.66 9.12
C MET A 66 9.48 2.63 9.62
N ASP A 67 10.79 2.92 9.54
CA ASP A 67 11.86 2.07 10.07
C ASP A 67 11.95 2.19 11.60
N ILE A 68 10.90 1.69 12.27
CA ILE A 68 10.77 1.72 13.73
C ILE A 68 11.42 0.49 14.36
N GLU A 69 11.91 0.64 15.59
CA GLU A 69 12.26 -0.51 16.42
C GLU A 69 10.97 -1.17 16.95
N PHE A 70 10.75 -2.43 16.58
CA PHE A 70 9.59 -3.19 17.05
C PHE A 70 9.73 -3.55 18.53
N THR A 71 8.71 -3.19 19.30
CA THR A 71 8.69 -3.41 20.75
C THR A 71 8.04 -4.74 21.13
N GLY A 72 7.35 -5.39 20.19
CA GLY A 72 6.53 -6.58 20.44
C GLY A 72 5.13 -6.25 20.96
N ASN A 73 4.84 -4.98 21.22
CA ASN A 73 3.48 -4.48 21.42
C ASN A 73 2.90 -4.07 20.06
N ALA A 74 2.03 -4.92 19.50
CA ALA A 74 1.45 -4.71 18.18
C ALA A 74 0.70 -3.37 18.06
N ASP A 75 0.02 -2.92 19.11
CA ASP A 75 -0.73 -1.65 19.06
C ASP A 75 0.23 -0.46 18.98
N ALA A 76 1.28 -0.47 19.80
CA ALA A 76 2.27 0.61 19.81
C ALA A 76 3.10 0.62 18.51
N ASP A 77 3.49 -0.55 18.02
CA ASP A 77 4.24 -0.70 16.78
C ASP A 77 3.38 -0.27 15.57
N PHE A 78 2.10 -0.64 15.53
CA PHE A 78 1.16 -0.17 14.52
C PHE A 78 1.06 1.35 14.53
N VAL A 79 0.81 1.96 15.69
CA VAL A 79 0.61 3.41 15.79
C VAL A 79 1.87 4.18 15.40
N ARG A 80 3.06 3.77 15.87
CA ARG A 80 4.32 4.44 15.52
C ARG A 80 4.61 4.40 14.02
N GLY A 81 4.46 3.23 13.40
CA GLY A 81 4.66 3.08 11.95
C GLY A 81 3.60 3.82 11.14
N MET A 82 2.34 3.80 11.59
CA MET A 82 1.22 4.39 10.87
C MET A 82 1.24 5.93 10.89
N ILE A 83 1.79 6.55 11.94
CA ILE A 83 2.04 8.01 11.96
C ILE A 83 2.96 8.41 10.80
N ALA A 84 4.07 7.70 10.58
CA ALA A 84 5.01 8.00 9.51
C ALA A 84 4.39 7.74 8.12
N HIS A 85 3.67 6.62 7.97
CA HIS A 85 2.93 6.32 6.74
C HIS A 85 1.92 7.42 6.39
N HIS A 86 1.16 7.89 7.39
CA HIS A 86 0.16 8.95 7.18
C HIS A 86 0.81 10.29 6.82
N GLN A 87 1.94 10.62 7.46
CA GLN A 87 2.70 11.81 7.11
C GLN A 87 3.22 11.76 5.67
N GLY A 88 3.67 10.58 5.20
CA GLY A 88 4.05 10.36 3.81
C GLY A 88 2.90 10.63 2.84
N ALA A 89 1.70 10.13 3.14
CA ALA A 89 0.52 10.39 2.30
C ALA A 89 0.11 11.87 2.27
N ILE A 90 0.22 12.59 3.40
CA ILE A 90 0.02 14.04 3.47
C ILE A 90 1.05 14.77 2.59
N ASP A 91 2.32 14.39 2.68
CA ASP A 91 3.39 15.02 1.90
C ASP A 91 3.16 14.79 0.39
N MET A 92 2.76 13.58 -0.02
CA MET A 92 2.37 13.28 -1.41
C MET A 92 1.14 14.05 -1.88
N ALA A 93 0.12 14.19 -1.03
CA ALA A 93 -1.07 14.97 -1.35
C ALA A 93 -0.73 16.45 -1.56
N ARG A 94 0.18 17.02 -0.75
CA ARG A 94 0.68 18.39 -0.95
C ARG A 94 1.42 18.55 -2.28
N ILE A 95 2.19 17.55 -2.70
CA ILE A 95 2.85 17.53 -4.01
C ILE A 95 1.81 17.53 -5.14
N GLU A 96 0.73 16.76 -5.04
CA GLU A 96 -0.37 16.81 -6.02
C GLU A 96 -1.03 18.21 -6.07
N LEU A 97 -1.21 18.87 -4.92
CA LEU A 97 -1.72 20.24 -4.88
C LEU A 97 -0.76 21.28 -5.48
N GLU A 98 0.55 21.01 -5.48
CA GLU A 98 1.57 21.88 -6.05
C GLU A 98 1.76 21.67 -7.56
N PHE A 99 1.90 20.42 -8.01
CA PHE A 99 2.28 20.09 -9.39
C PHE A 99 1.10 19.57 -10.23
N GLY A 100 0.09 18.99 -9.58
CA GLY A 100 -1.07 18.38 -10.21
C GLY A 100 -2.08 19.41 -10.71
N LYS A 101 -2.80 19.03 -11.77
CA LYS A 101 -3.74 19.92 -12.49
C LYS A 101 -5.15 19.37 -12.59
N ASP A 102 -5.34 18.09 -12.28
CA ASP A 102 -6.65 17.46 -12.36
C ASP A 102 -7.51 17.88 -11.15
N PRO A 103 -8.71 18.45 -11.36
CA PRO A 103 -9.52 18.97 -10.26
C PRO A 103 -10.05 17.88 -9.33
N GLU A 104 -10.28 16.66 -9.81
CA GLU A 104 -10.75 15.55 -8.97
C GLU A 104 -9.61 15.04 -8.08
N LEU A 105 -8.40 14.90 -8.63
CA LEU A 105 -7.23 14.47 -7.86
C LEU A 105 -6.79 15.50 -6.83
N ARG A 106 -6.87 16.79 -7.15
CA ARG A 106 -6.59 17.85 -6.18
C ARG A 106 -7.61 17.87 -5.05
N LYS A 107 -8.89 17.64 -5.35
CA LYS A 107 -9.92 17.51 -4.32
C LYS A 107 -9.64 16.30 -3.42
N LEU A 108 -9.27 15.16 -4.00
CA LEU A 108 -8.86 13.98 -3.23
C LEU A 108 -7.65 14.28 -2.35
N ALA A 109 -6.68 15.05 -2.83
CA ALA A 109 -5.53 15.45 -2.04
C ALA A 109 -5.91 16.29 -0.80
N ASP A 110 -6.80 17.28 -0.95
CA ASP A 110 -7.33 18.06 0.19
C ASP A 110 -8.07 17.18 1.22
N GLU A 111 -8.84 16.20 0.75
CA GLU A 111 -9.55 15.23 1.59
C GLU A 111 -8.57 14.32 2.35
N ILE A 112 -7.53 13.83 1.67
CA ILE A 112 -6.46 13.02 2.27
C ILE A 112 -5.75 13.79 3.38
N ILE A 113 -5.37 15.05 3.13
CA ILE A 113 -4.68 15.89 4.13
C ILE A 113 -5.55 16.03 5.38
N SER A 114 -6.83 16.40 5.19
CA SER A 114 -7.76 16.62 6.30
C SER A 114 -7.99 15.38 7.15
N ALA A 115 -8.20 14.23 6.50
CA ALA A 115 -8.45 12.96 7.17
C ALA A 115 -7.20 12.48 7.93
N GLN A 116 -6.05 12.43 7.25
CA GLN A 116 -4.85 11.82 7.81
C GLN A 116 -4.21 12.69 8.90
N GLU A 117 -4.36 14.02 8.84
CA GLU A 117 -3.98 14.88 9.96
C GLU A 117 -4.81 14.60 11.22
N ALA A 118 -6.10 14.28 11.08
CA ALA A 118 -6.94 13.89 12.20
C ALA A 118 -6.55 12.53 12.79
N GLU A 119 -6.22 11.58 11.94
CA GLU A 119 -5.76 10.24 12.34
C GLU A 119 -4.39 10.31 13.04
N ILE A 120 -3.45 11.12 12.55
CA ILE A 120 -2.17 11.39 13.24
C ILE A 120 -2.41 11.94 14.65
N ARG A 121 -3.28 12.95 14.81
CA ARG A 121 -3.59 13.51 16.13
C ARG A 121 -4.19 12.46 17.07
N MET A 122 -5.06 11.60 16.56
CA MET A 122 -5.64 10.50 17.33
C MET A 122 -4.55 9.52 17.79
N MET A 123 -3.68 9.11 16.87
CA MET A 123 -2.58 8.19 17.11
C MET A 123 -1.54 8.74 18.10
N GLN A 124 -1.16 10.00 17.97
CA GLN A 124 -0.28 10.69 18.93
C GLN A 124 -0.92 10.72 20.32
N GLY A 125 -2.19 11.10 20.42
CA GLY A 125 -2.92 11.09 21.68
C GLY A 125 -3.10 9.67 22.27
N TRP A 126 -3.08 8.63 21.45
CA TRP A 126 -3.07 7.24 21.92
C TRP A 126 -1.70 6.88 22.54
N LEU A 127 -0.58 7.22 21.90
CA LEU A 127 0.76 6.97 22.44
C LEU A 127 0.99 7.69 23.77
N GLU A 128 0.56 8.95 23.89
CA GLU A 128 0.67 9.73 25.13
C GLU A 128 -0.06 9.06 26.31
N LYS A 129 -1.22 8.43 26.05
CA LYS A 129 -2.04 7.78 27.08
C LYS A 129 -1.53 6.39 27.47
N ASN A 130 -0.85 5.69 26.56
CA ASN A 130 -0.51 4.29 26.72
C ASN A 130 1.00 4.03 26.94
N GLY A 131 1.79 5.09 27.14
CA GLY A 131 3.22 4.98 27.47
C GLY A 131 4.05 4.56 26.26
N GLY A 132 3.90 5.31 25.17
CA GLY A 132 4.53 5.05 23.87
C GLY A 132 6.05 5.03 23.86
#